data_AF-A0A022QWT8-F1
#
_entry.id   AF-A0A022QWT8-F1
#
_cell.length_a   1.000
_cell.length_b   1.000
_cell.length_c   1.000
_cell.angle_alpha   90.00
_cell.angle_beta   90.00
_cell.angle_gamma   90.00
#
_symmetry.space_group_name_H-M   'P 1'
#
loop_
_entity.id
_entity.type
_entity.pdbx_description
1 polymer ?
#
loop_
_entity_poly.entity_id
_entity_poly.type
_entity_poly.pdbx_seq_one_letter_code
_entity_poly.pdbx_strand_id
1 'polypeptide(L)'
;MLCIKLAESVGVPIPNRWITWFKAACIPGIVSLLATPVILYKIYPPEIKVTPDAPDMAKRKLEQMGPVKRDEWIMILTVLLTIALWIAGEAINMASVVAALIGLAILLLLGILDWDDCLNEKQAWDTLTWFAVLVGMATQLTVLGVVPWMSKSVALKSHSISSLGAFGILQTSYFFIHYLFASQTAYVGAVYSAFLSMHLASGVPGLLSALALAYNTKSNSCVTH
;
A
#
# COMPACT_ATOMS: atom_id res chain seq x y z
N MET A 1 -2.17 3.29 0.54
CA MET A 1 -3.38 4.06 0.92
C MET A 1 -4.37 3.31 1.79
N LEU A 2 -4.50 1.98 1.65
CA LEU A 2 -5.38 1.16 2.48
C LEU A 2 -5.19 1.36 4.00
N CYS A 3 -3.96 1.15 4.49
CA CYS A 3 -3.61 1.34 5.91
C CYS A 3 -3.93 2.75 6.43
N ILE A 4 -3.79 3.78 5.58
CA ILE A 4 -4.10 5.18 5.94
C ILE A 4 -5.60 5.35 6.19
N LYS A 5 -6.46 4.82 5.30
CA LYS A 5 -7.92 4.85 5.49
C LYS A 5 -8.35 4.08 6.74
N LEU A 6 -7.76 2.91 6.98
CA LEU A 6 -8.05 2.11 8.17
C LEU A 6 -7.56 2.80 9.45
N ALA A 7 -6.42 3.47 9.43
CA ALA A 7 -5.93 4.27 10.55
C ALA A 7 -6.89 5.42 10.90
N GLU A 8 -7.42 6.12 9.89
CA GLU A 8 -8.45 7.14 10.08
C GLU A 8 -9.72 6.58 10.73
N SER A 9 -10.15 5.37 10.33
CA SER A 9 -11.34 4.71 10.92
C SER A 9 -11.20 4.37 12.40
N VAL A 10 -9.96 4.27 12.90
CA VAL A 10 -9.63 4.00 14.30
C VAL A 10 -9.26 5.29 15.06
N GLY A 11 -9.44 6.46 14.44
CA GLY A 11 -9.20 7.76 15.08
C GLY A 11 -7.74 8.22 15.04
N VAL A 12 -6.92 7.68 14.14
CA VAL A 12 -5.55 8.15 13.91
C VAL A 12 -5.50 8.96 12.60
N PRO A 13 -5.73 10.28 12.65
CA PRO A 13 -5.63 11.12 11.46
C PRO A 13 -4.15 11.24 11.04
N ILE A 14 -3.87 11.00 9.76
CA ILE A 14 -2.53 11.18 9.20
C ILE A 14 -2.50 12.51 8.44
N PRO A 15 -1.80 13.54 8.94
CA PRO A 15 -1.68 14.82 8.25
C PRO A 15 -0.93 14.65 6.94
N ASN A 16 -1.33 15.37 5.88
CA ASN A 16 -0.75 15.29 4.54
C ASN A 16 -0.42 13.85 4.10
N ARG A 17 -1.48 13.04 3.92
CA ARG A 17 -1.44 11.57 3.73
C ARG A 17 -0.35 11.09 2.77
N TRP A 18 -0.16 11.82 1.66
CA TRP A 18 0.82 11.47 0.64
C TRP A 18 2.24 11.85 1.06
N ILE A 19 2.47 13.10 1.48
CA ILE A 19 3.81 13.57 1.86
C ILE A 19 4.32 12.85 3.11
N THR A 20 3.47 12.62 4.10
CA THR A 20 3.84 11.91 5.33
C THR A 20 4.24 10.47 5.04
N TRP A 21 3.45 9.77 4.21
CA TRP A 21 3.82 8.43 3.75
C TRP A 21 5.13 8.43 2.94
N PHE A 22 5.28 9.37 2.00
CA PHE A 22 6.46 9.47 1.15
C PHE A 22 7.74 9.74 1.97
N LYS A 23 7.71 10.74 2.86
CA LYS A 23 8.86 11.09 3.71
C LYS A 23 9.29 9.92 4.59
N ALA A 24 8.34 9.25 5.22
CA ALA A 24 8.63 8.11 6.09
C ALA A 24 9.07 6.86 5.30
N ALA A 25 8.59 6.68 4.06
CA ALA A 25 8.92 5.53 3.22
C ALA A 25 10.22 5.70 2.42
N CYS A 26 10.63 6.93 2.11
CA CYS A 26 11.70 7.22 1.16
C CYS A 26 13.05 6.64 1.64
N ILE A 27 13.42 6.88 2.90
CA ILE A 27 14.68 6.38 3.46
C ILE A 27 14.75 4.83 3.48
N PRO A 28 13.82 4.11 4.15
CA PRO A 28 13.85 2.65 4.14
C PRO A 28 13.65 2.06 2.73
N GLY A 29 12.87 2.74 1.88
CA GLY A 29 12.66 2.34 0.49
C GLY A 29 13.94 2.40 -0.34
N ILE A 30 14.73 3.48 -0.24
CA ILE A 30 16.02 3.60 -0.95
C ILE A 30 17.01 2.55 -0.44
N VAL A 31 17.10 2.36 0.88
CA VAL A 31 17.98 1.35 1.47
C VAL A 31 17.62 -0.05 0.97
N SER A 32 16.32 -0.41 0.99
CA SER A 32 15.85 -1.70 0.48
C SER A 32 16.07 -1.83 -1.03
N LEU A 33 15.86 -0.77 -1.81
CA LEU A 33 16.06 -0.76 -3.26
C LEU A 33 17.53 -1.02 -3.63
N LEU A 34 18.48 -0.51 -2.86
CA LEU A 34 19.90 -0.74 -3.07
C LEU A 34 20.37 -2.09 -2.51
N ALA A 35 19.85 -2.50 -1.34
CA ALA A 35 20.26 -3.74 -0.68
C ALA A 35 19.71 -4.98 -1.38
N THR A 36 18.45 -4.97 -1.82
CA THR A 36 17.76 -6.15 -2.38
C THR A 36 18.48 -6.74 -3.60
N PRO A 37 18.88 -5.95 -4.62
CA PRO A 37 19.62 -6.49 -5.76
C PRO A 37 20.98 -7.08 -5.37
N VAL A 38 21.70 -6.45 -4.44
CA VAL A 38 23.02 -6.91 -3.97
C VAL A 38 22.89 -8.24 -3.21
N ILE A 39 21.88 -8.34 -2.34
CA ILE A 39 21.60 -9.56 -1.59
C ILE A 39 21.16 -10.68 -2.53
N LEU A 40 20.21 -10.42 -3.43
CA LEU A 40 19.74 -11.41 -4.41
C LEU A 40 20.86 -11.88 -5.33
N TYR A 41 21.68 -10.96 -5.85
CA TYR A 41 22.79 -11.33 -6.73
C TYR A 41 23.82 -12.25 -6.03
N LYS A 42 23.97 -12.12 -4.70
CA LYS A 42 24.88 -12.96 -3.91
C LYS A 42 24.28 -14.32 -3.54
N ILE A 43 22.99 -14.37 -3.19
CA ILE A 43 22.31 -15.59 -2.74
C ILE A 43 21.80 -16.43 -3.94
N TYR A 44 21.21 -15.77 -4.93
CA TYR A 44 20.66 -16.35 -6.15
C TYR A 44 21.23 -15.62 -7.38
N PRO A 45 22.53 -15.85 -7.69
CA PRO A 45 23.13 -15.22 -8.86
C PRO A 45 22.33 -15.63 -10.12
N PRO A 46 21.99 -14.67 -11.00
CA PRO A 46 21.29 -15.00 -12.23
C PRO A 46 22.17 -15.90 -13.10
N GLU A 47 21.56 -16.89 -13.74
CA GLU A 47 22.25 -17.82 -14.64
C GLU A 47 22.86 -17.08 -15.84
N ILE A 48 22.16 -16.05 -16.34
CA ILE A 48 22.63 -15.18 -17.42
C ILE A 48 23.02 -13.82 -16.81
N LYS A 49 24.32 -13.55 -16.76
CA LYS A 49 24.89 -12.31 -16.22
C LYS A 49 25.19 -11.27 -17.29
N VAL A 50 25.32 -11.71 -18.53
CA VAL A 50 25.65 -10.86 -19.68
C VAL A 50 24.75 -11.30 -20.83
N THR A 51 23.94 -10.36 -21.32
CA THR A 51 23.16 -10.53 -22.54
C THR A 51 23.72 -9.53 -23.56
N PRO A 52 24.80 -9.88 -24.28
CA PRO A 52 25.52 -8.93 -25.13
C PRO A 52 24.64 -8.36 -26.25
N ASP A 53 23.62 -9.12 -26.68
CA ASP A 53 22.66 -8.70 -27.70
C ASP A 53 21.49 -7.85 -27.15
N ALA A 54 21.38 -7.66 -25.83
CA ALA A 54 20.27 -6.91 -25.23
C ALA A 54 20.16 -5.45 -25.72
N PRO A 55 21.26 -4.67 -25.86
CA PRO A 55 21.20 -3.31 -26.40
C PRO A 55 20.69 -3.28 -27.84
N ASP A 56 21.18 -4.19 -28.69
CA ASP A 56 20.77 -4.28 -30.09
C ASP A 56 19.31 -4.77 -30.22
N MET A 57 18.89 -5.71 -29.38
CA MET A 57 17.51 -6.17 -29.29
C MET A 57 16.57 -5.06 -28.84
N ALA A 58 16.95 -4.28 -27.84
CA ALA A 58 16.17 -3.13 -27.36
C ALA A 58 16.05 -2.05 -28.46
N LYS A 59 17.15 -1.77 -29.17
CA LYS A 59 17.15 -0.81 -30.29
C LYS A 59 16.24 -1.29 -31.43
N ARG A 60 16.33 -2.55 -31.83
CA ARG A 60 15.44 -3.15 -32.84
C ARG A 60 13.98 -3.12 -32.40
N LYS A 61 13.68 -3.39 -31.13
CA LYS A 61 12.31 -3.29 -30.60
C LYS A 61 11.80 -1.85 -30.57
N LEU A 62 12.64 -0.89 -30.19
CA LEU A 62 12.29 0.52 -30.25
C LEU A 62 12.01 0.99 -31.68
N GLU A 63 12.86 0.58 -32.64
CA GLU A 63 12.65 0.84 -34.07
C GLU A 63 11.35 0.21 -34.58
N GLN A 64 11.01 -1.00 -34.12
CA GLN A 64 9.74 -1.67 -34.45
C GLN A 64 8.52 -1.00 -33.81
N MET A 65 8.65 -0.41 -32.62
CA MET A 65 7.56 0.33 -31.95
C MET A 65 7.25 1.64 -32.67
N GLY A 66 8.26 2.27 -33.27
CA GLY A 66 8.11 3.52 -34.02
C GLY A 66 8.00 4.74 -33.10
N PRO A 67 7.64 5.91 -33.67
CA PRO A 67 7.47 7.14 -32.89
C PRO A 67 6.30 7.04 -31.91
N VAL A 68 6.41 7.76 -30.79
CA VAL A 68 5.37 7.80 -29.75
C VAL A 68 4.05 8.26 -30.35
N LYS A 69 3.02 7.45 -30.16
CA LYS A 69 1.68 7.69 -30.71
C LYS A 69 0.96 8.77 -29.90
N ARG A 70 -0.05 9.38 -30.51
CA ARG A 70 -0.91 10.37 -29.85
C ARG A 70 -1.48 9.83 -28.53
N ASP A 71 -1.91 8.58 -28.53
CA ASP A 71 -2.59 7.97 -27.39
C ASP A 71 -1.64 7.75 -26.21
N GLU A 72 -0.38 7.38 -26.51
CA GLU A 72 0.69 7.26 -25.52
C GLU A 72 1.03 8.62 -24.89
N TRP A 73 1.04 9.69 -25.69
CA TRP A 73 1.21 11.06 -25.18
C TRP A 73 0.07 11.48 -24.24
N ILE A 74 -1.17 11.18 -24.62
CA ILE A 74 -2.34 11.50 -23.80
C ILE A 74 -2.29 10.72 -22.48
N MET A 75 -1.90 9.45 -22.51
CA MET A 75 -1.72 8.62 -21.32
C MET A 75 -0.66 9.22 -20.37
N ILE A 76 0.52 9.57 -20.90
CA ILE A 76 1.61 10.19 -20.12
C ILE A 76 1.13 11.48 -19.46
N LEU A 77 0.49 12.37 -20.23
CA LEU A 77 -0.03 13.64 -19.72
C LEU A 77 -1.07 13.43 -18.63
N THR A 78 -1.96 12.44 -18.79
CA THR A 78 -3.01 12.13 -17.80
C THR A 78 -2.40 11.60 -16.50
N VAL A 79 -1.36 10.77 -16.57
CA VAL A 79 -0.63 10.30 -15.39
C VAL A 79 0.06 11.46 -14.68
N LEU A 80 0.77 12.32 -15.42
CA LEU A 80 1.44 13.50 -14.85
C LEU A 80 0.44 14.45 -14.18
N LEU A 81 -0.70 14.70 -14.81
CA LEU A 81 -1.79 15.50 -14.24
C LEU A 81 -2.31 14.86 -12.94
N THR A 82 -2.54 13.55 -12.93
CA THR A 82 -3.03 12.84 -11.75
C THR A 82 -2.05 12.96 -10.58
N ILE A 83 -0.74 12.85 -10.86
CA ILE A 83 0.32 13.03 -9.86
C ILE A 83 0.33 14.47 -9.34
N ALA A 84 0.25 15.46 -10.23
CA ALA A 84 0.20 16.87 -9.84
C ALA A 84 -1.01 17.17 -8.94
N LEU A 85 -2.18 16.61 -9.28
CA LEU A 85 -3.40 16.70 -8.49
C LEU A 85 -3.29 16.03 -7.12
N TRP A 86 -2.57 14.90 -7.01
CA TRP A 86 -2.29 14.29 -5.71
C TRP A 86 -1.37 15.12 -4.84
N ILE A 87 -0.36 15.77 -5.43
CA ILE A 87 0.55 16.66 -4.71
C ILE A 87 -0.20 17.91 -4.23
N ALA A 88 -1.03 18.50 -5.10
CA ALA A 88 -1.81 19.70 -4.80
C ALA A 88 -3.07 19.44 -3.96
N GLY A 89 -3.49 18.18 -3.80
CA GLY A 89 -4.79 17.81 -3.25
C GLY A 89 -5.11 18.39 -1.88
N GLU A 90 -4.11 18.53 -1.00
CA GLU A 90 -4.32 19.16 0.32
C GLU A 90 -4.56 20.67 0.20
N ALA A 91 -3.86 21.36 -0.70
CA ALA A 91 -4.00 22.80 -0.92
C ALA A 91 -5.36 23.18 -1.52
N ILE A 92 -5.94 22.29 -2.34
CA ILE A 92 -7.24 22.50 -2.99
C ILE A 92 -8.38 21.72 -2.31
N ASN A 93 -8.14 21.11 -1.14
CA ASN A 93 -9.10 20.31 -0.38
C ASN A 93 -9.79 19.21 -1.21
N MET A 94 -9.00 18.52 -2.03
CA MET A 94 -9.49 17.47 -2.94
C MET A 94 -9.06 16.09 -2.46
N ALA A 95 -10.03 15.18 -2.37
CA ALA A 95 -9.76 13.79 -2.04
C ALA A 95 -8.98 13.08 -3.17
N SER A 96 -8.03 12.23 -2.81
CA SER A 96 -7.19 11.48 -3.76
C SER A 96 -7.98 10.62 -4.76
N VAL A 97 -9.16 10.12 -4.36
CA VAL A 97 -10.06 9.35 -5.23
C VAL A 97 -10.61 10.22 -6.37
N VAL A 98 -10.88 11.50 -6.11
CA VAL A 98 -11.39 12.43 -7.13
C VAL A 98 -10.34 12.66 -8.22
N ALA A 99 -9.06 12.83 -7.84
CA ALA A 99 -7.97 12.93 -8.81
C ALA A 99 -7.88 11.69 -9.73
N ALA A 100 -8.02 10.49 -9.16
CA ALA A 100 -8.00 9.25 -9.93
C ALA A 100 -9.20 9.13 -10.88
N LEU A 101 -10.40 9.53 -10.43
CA LEU A 101 -11.60 9.55 -11.27
C LEU A 101 -11.52 10.58 -12.39
N ILE A 102 -10.90 11.75 -12.16
CA ILE A 102 -10.63 12.74 -13.20
C ILE A 102 -9.69 12.13 -14.26
N GLY A 103 -8.61 11.47 -13.83
CA GLY A 103 -7.70 10.77 -14.74
C GLY A 103 -8.42 9.73 -15.60
N LEU A 104 -9.23 8.86 -14.97
CA LEU A 104 -10.03 7.87 -15.68
C LEU A 104 -11.03 8.51 -16.66
N ALA A 105 -11.72 9.57 -16.25
CA ALA A 105 -12.67 10.29 -17.09
C ALA A 105 -12.00 10.89 -18.33
N ILE A 106 -10.79 11.46 -18.19
CA ILE A 106 -10.02 11.98 -19.33
C ILE A 106 -9.68 10.85 -20.31
N LEU A 107 -9.22 9.70 -19.81
CA LEU A 107 -8.87 8.55 -20.67
C LEU A 107 -10.08 8.01 -21.44
N LEU A 108 -11.24 7.91 -20.78
CA LEU A 108 -12.51 7.50 -21.42
C LEU A 108 -13.01 8.54 -22.43
N LEU A 109 -12.99 9.83 -22.09
CA LEU A 109 -13.47 10.90 -22.97
C LEU A 109 -12.60 11.07 -24.22
N LEU A 110 -11.29 10.82 -24.10
CA LEU A 110 -10.35 10.90 -25.22
C LEU A 110 -10.26 9.59 -26.01
N GLY A 111 -11.03 8.55 -25.64
CA GLY A 111 -11.07 7.27 -26.32
C GLY A 111 -9.78 6.46 -26.22
N ILE A 112 -8.98 6.71 -25.18
CA ILE A 112 -7.76 5.94 -24.89
C ILE A 112 -8.10 4.62 -24.20
N LEU A 113 -9.15 4.65 -23.39
CA LEU A 113 -9.75 3.48 -22.78
C LEU A 113 -11.21 3.40 -23.20
N ASP A 114 -11.68 2.19 -23.48
CA ASP A 114 -13.10 1.92 -23.64
C ASP A 114 -13.73 1.54 -22.30
N TRP A 115 -15.06 1.69 -22.21
CA TRP A 115 -15.78 1.25 -21.02
C TRP A 115 -15.66 -0.26 -20.79
N ASP A 116 -15.58 -1.03 -21.87
CA ASP A 116 -15.37 -2.47 -21.81
C ASP A 116 -13.99 -2.84 -21.24
N ASP A 117 -12.95 -2.03 -21.46
CA ASP A 117 -11.65 -2.23 -20.81
C ASP A 117 -11.78 -2.12 -19.29
N CYS A 118 -12.55 -1.14 -18.82
CA CYS A 118 -12.80 -0.92 -17.39
C CYS A 118 -13.63 -2.07 -16.78
N LEU A 119 -14.60 -2.61 -17.51
CA LEU A 119 -15.40 -3.75 -17.05
C LEU A 119 -14.57 -5.04 -17.01
N ASN A 120 -13.65 -5.21 -17.95
CA ASN A 120 -12.81 -6.41 -18.05
C ASN A 120 -11.58 -6.38 -17.13
N GLU A 121 -11.31 -5.27 -16.46
CA GLU A 121 -10.21 -5.13 -15.48
C GLU A 121 -10.52 -5.87 -14.16
N LYS A 122 -10.51 -7.21 -14.23
CA LYS A 122 -10.91 -8.11 -13.12
C LYS A 122 -10.15 -7.85 -11.83
N GLN A 123 -8.88 -7.46 -11.91
CA GLN A 123 -8.05 -7.23 -10.73
C GLN A 123 -8.56 -6.03 -9.91
N ALA A 124 -9.04 -4.97 -10.57
CA ALA A 124 -9.62 -3.82 -9.90
C ALA A 124 -10.92 -4.19 -9.18
N TRP A 125 -11.80 -4.96 -9.83
CA TRP A 125 -13.07 -5.42 -9.26
C TRP A 125 -12.89 -6.39 -8.09
N ASP A 126 -11.95 -7.33 -8.21
CA ASP A 126 -11.61 -8.25 -7.13
C ASP A 126 -11.10 -7.47 -5.90
N THR A 127 -10.16 -6.55 -6.12
CA THR A 127 -9.62 -5.70 -5.04
C THR A 127 -10.71 -4.86 -4.38
N LEU A 128 -11.60 -4.24 -5.16
CA LEU A 128 -12.70 -3.43 -4.64
C LEU A 128 -13.67 -4.26 -3.79
N THR A 129 -14.05 -5.44 -4.27
CA THR A 129 -15.01 -6.34 -3.60
C THR A 129 -14.45 -6.84 -2.27
N TRP A 130 -13.23 -7.39 -2.28
CA TRP A 130 -12.58 -7.84 -1.06
C TRP A 130 -12.39 -6.70 -0.06
N PHE A 131 -11.98 -5.52 -0.53
CA PHE A 131 -11.80 -4.36 0.33
C PHE A 131 -13.12 -3.91 0.98
N ALA A 132 -14.22 -3.87 0.24
CA ALA A 132 -15.53 -3.49 0.77
C ALA A 132 -16.00 -4.43 1.89
N VAL A 133 -15.88 -5.75 1.68
CA VAL A 133 -16.27 -6.75 2.68
C VAL A 133 -15.42 -6.63 3.95
N LEU A 134 -14.10 -6.53 3.80
CA LEU A 134 -13.19 -6.50 4.94
C LEU A 134 -13.31 -5.22 5.77
N VAL A 135 -13.44 -4.06 5.12
CA VAL A 135 -13.73 -2.80 5.83
C VAL A 135 -15.07 -2.89 6.54
N GLY A 136 -16.08 -3.48 5.89
CA GLY A 136 -17.37 -3.74 6.52
C GLY A 136 -17.24 -4.58 7.79
N MET A 137 -16.53 -5.71 7.72
CA MET A 137 -16.29 -6.59 8.87
C MET A 137 -15.50 -5.90 9.99
N ALA A 138 -14.41 -5.20 9.65
CA ALA A 138 -13.59 -4.47 10.63
C ALA A 138 -14.39 -3.36 11.34
N THR A 139 -15.27 -2.67 10.59
CA THR A 139 -16.18 -1.67 11.14
C THR A 139 -17.14 -2.31 12.13
N GLN A 140 -17.75 -3.44 11.78
CA GLN A 140 -18.68 -4.15 12.66
C GLN A 140 -18.00 -4.69 13.93
N LEU A 141 -16.79 -5.24 13.83
CA LEU A 141 -16.02 -5.66 15.01
C LEU A 141 -15.73 -4.49 15.96
N THR A 142 -15.57 -3.28 15.42
CA THR A 142 -15.38 -2.07 16.22
C THR A 142 -16.69 -1.65 16.90
N VAL A 143 -17.81 -1.62 16.15
CA VAL A 143 -19.15 -1.28 16.66
C VAL A 143 -19.62 -2.27 17.73
N LEU A 144 -19.37 -3.57 17.54
CA LEU A 144 -19.71 -4.64 18.47
C LEU A 144 -18.81 -4.65 19.72
N GLY A 145 -17.82 -3.76 19.81
CA GLY A 145 -16.96 -3.63 20.98
C GLY A 145 -15.84 -4.68 21.08
N VAL A 146 -15.64 -5.52 20.06
CA VAL A 146 -14.57 -6.54 20.03
C VAL A 146 -13.20 -5.87 20.02
N VAL A 147 -13.03 -4.82 19.22
CA VAL A 147 -11.78 -4.05 19.14
C VAL A 147 -11.43 -3.37 20.47
N PRO A 148 -12.34 -2.62 21.13
CA PRO A 148 -12.15 -2.13 22.50
C PRO A 148 -11.87 -3.23 23.53
N TRP A 149 -12.57 -4.37 23.46
CA TRP A 149 -12.40 -5.49 24.39
C TRP A 149 -11.01 -6.15 24.27
N MET A 150 -10.54 -6.41 23.04
CA MET A 150 -9.18 -6.92 22.81
C MET A 150 -8.14 -5.91 23.28
N SER A 151 -8.34 -4.63 22.94
CA SER A 151 -7.47 -3.53 23.36
C SER A 151 -7.35 -3.46 24.89
N LYS A 152 -8.45 -3.63 25.64
CA LYS A 152 -8.45 -3.71 27.10
C LYS A 152 -7.73 -4.96 27.61
N SER A 153 -7.93 -6.11 26.97
CA SER A 153 -7.30 -7.38 27.36
C SER A 153 -5.78 -7.35 27.19
N VAL A 154 -5.30 -6.68 26.15
CA VAL A 154 -3.86 -6.43 25.92
C VAL A 154 -3.33 -5.32 26.83
N ALA A 155 -4.10 -4.25 27.07
CA ALA A 155 -3.74 -3.20 28.02
C ALA A 155 -3.51 -3.76 29.45
N LEU A 156 -4.35 -4.69 29.89
CA LEU A 156 -4.24 -5.35 31.19
C LEU A 156 -2.98 -6.23 31.30
N LYS A 157 -2.54 -6.86 30.22
CA LYS A 157 -1.29 -7.64 30.17
C LYS A 157 -0.04 -6.78 29.95
N SER A 158 -0.20 -5.59 29.36
CA SER A 158 0.91 -4.66 29.12
C SER A 158 1.21 -3.73 30.30
N HIS A 159 0.41 -3.71 31.37
CA HIS A 159 0.80 -2.99 32.60
C HIS A 159 2.10 -3.53 33.24
N SER A 160 2.54 -4.74 32.87
CA SER A 160 3.83 -5.32 33.28
C SER A 160 4.95 -5.19 32.24
N ILE A 161 4.69 -4.63 31.06
CA ILE A 161 5.63 -4.57 29.93
C ILE A 161 5.73 -3.11 29.44
N SER A 162 6.95 -2.65 29.10
CA SER A 162 7.10 -1.31 28.53
C SER A 162 6.33 -1.17 27.20
N SER A 163 5.90 0.04 26.87
CA SER A 163 5.23 0.35 25.58
C SER A 163 6.08 -0.06 24.38
N LEU A 164 7.41 -0.01 24.49
CA LEU A 164 8.35 -0.50 23.48
C LEU A 164 8.34 -2.03 23.37
N GLY A 165 8.24 -2.76 24.48
CA GLY A 165 8.11 -4.21 24.48
C GLY A 165 6.79 -4.67 23.86
N ALA A 166 5.68 -3.99 24.19
CA ALA A 166 4.38 -4.24 23.59
C ALA A 166 4.40 -3.98 22.06
N PHE A 167 5.03 -2.87 21.62
CA PHE A 167 5.23 -2.57 20.21
C PHE A 167 5.97 -3.69 19.47
N GLY A 168 7.07 -4.19 20.03
CA GLY A 168 7.87 -5.26 19.42
C GLY A 168 7.09 -6.57 19.29
N ILE A 169 6.39 -6.97 20.35
CA ILE A 169 5.57 -8.19 20.36
C ILE A 169 4.45 -8.09 19.33
N LEU A 170 3.68 -6.99 19.35
CA LEU A 170 2.56 -6.79 18.44
C LEU A 170 3.04 -6.72 16.98
N GLN A 171 4.17 -6.09 16.70
CA GLN A 171 4.74 -6.10 15.34
C GLN A 171 5.18 -7.49 14.87
N THR A 172 5.81 -8.24 15.76
CA THR A 172 6.27 -9.59 15.45
C THR A 172 5.08 -10.51 15.21
N SER A 173 4.07 -10.47 16.08
CA SER A 173 2.83 -11.24 15.89
C SER A 173 2.10 -10.83 14.61
N TYR A 174 2.04 -9.54 14.30
CA TYR A 174 1.46 -9.05 13.04
C TYR A 174 2.19 -9.70 11.86
N PHE A 175 3.51 -9.60 11.78
CA PHE A 175 4.34 -10.22 10.74
C PHE A 175 4.01 -11.71 10.52
N PHE A 176 3.99 -12.51 11.59
CA PHE A 176 3.79 -13.96 11.48
C PHE A 176 2.34 -14.38 11.18
N ILE A 177 1.34 -13.62 11.58
CA ILE A 177 -0.06 -13.92 11.21
C ILE A 177 -0.24 -13.89 9.69
N HIS A 178 0.62 -13.18 8.95
CA HIS A 178 0.54 -13.14 7.50
C HIS A 178 0.62 -14.52 6.84
N TYR A 179 1.30 -15.50 7.43
CA TYR A 179 1.33 -16.89 6.94
C TYR A 179 -0.07 -17.53 6.80
N LEU A 180 -1.08 -17.00 7.51
CA LEU A 180 -2.45 -17.49 7.46
C LEU A 180 -3.28 -16.84 6.35
N PHE A 181 -2.70 -15.91 5.58
CA PHE A 181 -3.40 -15.13 4.57
C PHE A 181 -2.67 -15.24 3.22
N ALA A 182 -3.43 -15.58 2.16
CA ALA A 182 -2.91 -15.66 0.79
C ALA A 182 -2.85 -14.30 0.07
N SER A 183 -3.46 -13.25 0.65
CA SER A 183 -3.53 -11.92 0.02
C SER A 183 -3.16 -10.83 1.01
N GLN A 184 -2.27 -9.94 0.59
CA GLN A 184 -1.85 -8.76 1.35
C GLN A 184 -3.01 -7.81 1.63
N THR A 185 -3.88 -7.59 0.65
CA THR A 185 -5.07 -6.77 0.83
C THR A 185 -6.03 -7.41 1.82
N ALA A 186 -6.22 -8.74 1.74
CA ALA A 186 -7.10 -9.48 2.64
C ALA A 186 -6.60 -9.41 4.09
N TYR A 187 -5.30 -9.63 4.27
CA TYR A 187 -4.62 -9.54 5.55
C TYR A 187 -4.75 -8.16 6.20
N VAL A 188 -4.42 -7.09 5.46
CA VAL A 188 -4.54 -5.72 5.99
C VAL A 188 -5.99 -5.41 6.35
N GLY A 189 -6.95 -5.76 5.48
CA GLY A 189 -8.36 -5.52 5.74
C GLY A 189 -8.87 -6.25 7.00
N ALA A 190 -8.40 -7.47 7.25
CA ALA A 190 -8.86 -8.29 8.37
C ALA A 190 -8.28 -7.87 9.73
N VAL A 191 -6.97 -7.60 9.81
CA VAL A 191 -6.27 -7.52 11.11
C VAL A 191 -5.62 -6.16 11.41
N TYR A 192 -5.42 -5.28 10.41
CA TYR A 192 -4.69 -4.02 10.62
C TYR A 192 -5.34 -3.12 11.69
N SER A 193 -6.65 -2.85 11.59
CA SER A 193 -7.34 -1.95 12.53
C SER A 193 -7.33 -2.50 13.96
N ALA A 194 -7.43 -3.82 14.11
CA ALA A 194 -7.34 -4.48 15.41
C ALA A 194 -5.93 -4.30 16.03
N PHE A 195 -4.87 -4.56 15.26
CA PHE A 195 -3.49 -4.38 15.74
C PHE A 195 -3.14 -2.92 16.03
N LEU A 196 -3.61 -1.99 15.21
CA LEU A 196 -3.46 -0.56 15.46
C LEU A 196 -4.14 -0.16 16.78
N SER A 197 -5.34 -0.65 17.04
CA SER A 197 -6.05 -0.39 18.30
C SER A 197 -5.31 -0.95 19.52
N MET A 198 -4.73 -2.16 19.39
CA MET A 198 -3.91 -2.76 20.45
C MET A 198 -2.62 -1.96 20.72
N HIS A 199 -1.99 -1.40 19.69
CA HIS A 199 -0.85 -0.49 19.85
C HIS A 199 -1.23 0.78 20.61
N LEU A 200 -2.35 1.42 20.24
CA LEU A 200 -2.84 2.63 20.91
C LEU A 200 -3.15 2.37 22.38
N ALA A 201 -3.79 1.24 22.67
CA ALA A 201 -4.11 0.83 24.04
C ALA A 201 -2.88 0.48 24.89
N SER A 202 -1.75 0.15 24.24
CA SER A 202 -0.45 -0.08 24.89
C SER A 202 0.36 1.21 25.07
N GLY A 203 -0.22 2.38 24.78
CA GLY A 203 0.44 3.68 24.92
C GLY A 203 1.46 4.00 23.82
N VAL A 204 1.47 3.25 22.71
CA VAL A 204 2.37 3.54 21.58
C VAL A 204 1.81 4.70 20.76
N PRO A 205 2.65 5.67 20.32
CA PRO A 205 2.19 6.76 19.47
C PRO A 205 1.46 6.26 18.22
N GLY A 206 0.30 6.85 17.92
CA GLY A 206 -0.59 6.38 16.86
C GLY A 206 0.01 6.46 15.46
N LEU A 207 0.68 7.57 15.14
CA LEU A 207 1.35 7.75 13.84
C LEU A 207 2.46 6.71 13.64
N LEU A 208 3.28 6.47 14.67
CA LEU A 208 4.33 5.45 14.64
C LEU A 208 3.74 4.07 14.39
N SER A 209 2.68 3.72 15.10
CA SER A 209 2.00 2.42 14.99
C SER A 209 1.37 2.21 13.61
N ALA A 210 0.66 3.22 13.11
CA ALA A 210 -0.01 3.17 11.81
C ALA A 210 1.00 2.97 10.67
N LEU A 211 2.10 3.72 10.68
CA LEU A 211 3.15 3.62 9.66
C LEU A 211 3.96 2.33 9.81
N ALA A 212 4.33 1.95 11.03
CA ALA A 212 5.09 0.73 11.27
C ALA A 212 4.31 -0.51 10.82
N LEU A 213 3.02 -0.60 11.13
CA LEU A 213 2.17 -1.71 10.66
C LEU A 213 2.06 -1.71 9.14
N ALA A 214 1.91 -0.53 8.53
CA ALA A 214 1.85 -0.41 7.07
C ALA A 214 3.15 -0.85 6.37
N TYR A 215 4.31 -0.55 6.95
CA TYR A 215 5.61 -0.99 6.42
C TYR A 215 5.89 -2.47 6.70
N ASN A 216 5.44 -3.00 7.83
CA ASN A 216 5.51 -4.43 8.12
C ASN A 216 4.75 -5.23 7.06
N THR A 217 3.51 -4.81 6.71
CA THR A 217 2.77 -5.42 5.60
C THR A 217 3.59 -5.47 4.31
N LYS A 218 4.31 -4.39 3.95
CA LYS A 218 5.12 -4.36 2.74
C LYS A 218 6.31 -5.31 2.80
N SER A 219 6.87 -5.53 3.98
CA SER A 219 7.96 -6.49 4.20
C SER A 219 7.46 -7.94 4.18
N ASN A 220 6.19 -8.18 4.52
CA ASN A 220 5.59 -9.53 4.49
C ASN A 220 5.54 -10.15 3.10
N SER A 221 5.68 -9.36 2.03
CA SER A 221 5.78 -9.88 0.66
C SER A 221 7.00 -10.78 0.43
N CYS A 222 7.97 -10.81 1.36
CA CYS A 222 9.10 -11.73 1.31
C CYS A 222 8.81 -13.13 1.90
N VAL A 223 7.64 -13.34 2.53
CA VAL A 223 7.33 -14.57 3.27
C VAL A 223 6.21 -15.41 2.66
N THR A 224 5.40 -14.82 1.78
CA THR A 224 4.30 -15.48 1.08
C THR A 224 4.50 -15.38 -0.44
N HIS A 225 4.24 -16.48 -1.14
CA HIS A 225 4.30 -16.59 -2.60
C HIS A 225 3.21 -15.78 -3.29
#